data_AF-A0A446AVG5-F1
#
_entry.id   AF-A0A446AVG5-F1
#
_cell.length_a   1.000
_cell.length_b   1.000
_cell.length_c   1.000
_cell.angle_alpha   90.00
_cell.angle_beta   90.00
_cell.angle_gamma   90.00
#
_symmetry.space_group_name_H-M   'P 1'
#
loop_
_entity.id
_entity.type
_entity.pdbx_description
1 polymer ?
#
loop_
_entity_poly.entity_id
_entity_poly.type
_entity_poly.pdbx_seq_one_letter_code
_entity_poly.pdbx_strand_id
1 'polypeptide(L)' 'MSLAEEQKIARRKETLLFVFLVVCLFPLLSVAIVGGYGFLVWFYQLLYGPPGPPNG' A
#
# COMPACT_ATOMS: atom_id res chain seq x y z
N MET A 1 -28.07 20.35 21.21
CA MET A 1 -26.95 19.40 21.34
C MET A 1 -25.71 20.22 21.68
N SER A 2 -24.94 19.80 22.69
CA SER A 2 -23.78 20.55 23.20
C SER A 2 -22.61 20.48 22.21
N LEU A 3 -21.89 21.59 21.99
CA LEU A 3 -20.73 21.66 21.09
C LEU A 3 -19.62 20.65 21.43
N ALA A 4 -19.56 20.22 22.70
CA ALA A 4 -18.67 19.17 23.15
C ALA A 4 -18.95 17.80 22.49
N GLU A 5 -20.21 17.50 22.19
CA GLU A 5 -20.61 16.26 21.52
C GLU A 5 -20.20 16.28 20.03
N GLU A 6 -20.33 17.42 19.35
CA GLU A 6 -19.86 17.56 17.96
C GLU A 6 -18.35 17.36 17.84
N GLN A 7 -17.56 17.97 18.74
CA GLN A 7 -16.10 17.81 18.77
C GLN A 7 -15.68 16.36 19.00
N LYS A 8 -16.39 15.65 19.88
CA LYS A 8 -16.12 14.24 20.20
C LYS A 8 -16.44 13.32 19.02
N ILE A 9 -17.52 13.61 18.28
CA ILE A 9 -17.89 12.88 17.06
C ILE A 9 -16.87 13.14 15.94
N ALA A 10 -16.42 14.38 15.75
CA ALA A 10 -15.41 14.74 14.76
C ALA A 10 -14.07 14.02 15.00
N ARG A 11 -13.53 14.10 16.23
CA ARG A 11 -12.27 13.44 16.60
C ARG A 11 -12.28 11.92 16.39
N ARG A 12 -13.42 11.27 16.69
CA ARG A 12 -13.58 9.83 16.49
C ARG A 12 -13.59 9.46 15.01
N LYS A 13 -14.21 10.28 14.15
CA LYS A 13 -14.22 10.07 12.70
C LYS A 13 -12.82 10.20 12.10
N GLU A 14 -12.06 11.22 12.49
CA GLU A 14 -10.68 11.43 12.01
C GLU A 14 -9.77 10.26 12.37
N THR A 15 -9.88 9.73 13.59
CA THR A 15 -9.09 8.56 14.01
C THR A 15 -9.46 7.31 13.20
N LEU A 16 -10.74 7.09 12.92
CA LEU A 16 -11.19 5.96 12.09
C LEU A 16 -10.72 6.10 10.63
N LEU A 17 -10.75 7.31 10.07
CA LEU A 17 -10.21 7.61 8.75
C LEU A 17 -8.70 7.36 8.70
N PHE A 18 -7.97 7.79 9.73
CA PHE A 18 -6.54 7.56 9.84
C PHE A 18 -6.20 6.07 9.91
N VAL A 19 -6.89 5.31 10.77
CA VAL A 19 -6.70 3.86 10.89
C VAL A 19 -7.09 3.16 9.59
N PHE A 20 -8.19 3.55 8.95
CA PHE A 20 -8.61 2.99 7.66
C PHE A 20 -7.57 3.26 6.57
N LEU A 21 -7.07 4.49 6.47
CA LEU A 21 -5.97 4.83 5.56
C LEU A 21 -4.75 3.97 5.86
N VAL A 22 -4.31 3.86 7.11
CA VAL A 22 -3.11 3.05 7.42
C VAL A 22 -3.34 1.57 7.12
N VAL A 23 -4.48 1.01 7.47
CA VAL A 23 -4.76 -0.44 7.30
C VAL A 23 -5.13 -0.80 5.86
N CYS A 24 -5.67 0.11 5.06
CA CYS A 24 -6.01 -0.17 3.66
C CYS A 24 -5.01 0.41 2.67
N LEU A 25 -4.64 1.69 2.81
CA LEU A 25 -3.74 2.37 1.88
C LEU A 25 -2.35 1.75 1.91
N PHE A 26 -1.75 1.53 3.07
CA PHE A 26 -0.38 0.99 3.12
C PHE A 26 -0.29 -0.42 2.54
N PRO A 27 -1.18 -1.37 2.87
CA PRO A 27 -1.14 -2.69 2.24
C PRO A 27 -1.41 -2.63 0.74
N LEU A 28 -2.35 -1.81 0.29
CA LEU A 28 -2.60 -1.61 -1.13
C LEU A 28 -1.37 -1.06 -1.85
N LEU A 29 -0.69 -0.08 -1.24
CA LEU A 29 0.55 0.50 -1.77
C LEU A 29 1.68 -0.54 -1.81
N SER A 30 1.79 -1.37 -0.77
CA SER A 30 2.76 -2.46 -0.71
C SER A 30 2.57 -3.45 -1.85
N VAL A 31 1.34 -3.88 -2.12
CA VAL A 31 1.02 -4.79 -3.24
C VAL A 31 1.30 -4.11 -4.59
N ALA A 32 0.93 -2.84 -4.75
CA ALA A 32 1.18 -2.10 -5.99
C ALA A 32 2.68 -1.96 -6.28
N ILE A 33 3.49 -1.63 -5.26
CA ILE A 33 4.94 -1.47 -5.41
C ILE A 33 5.62 -2.81 -5.63
N VAL A 34 5.39 -3.80 -4.76
CA VAL A 34 6.06 -5.11 -4.86
C VAL A 34 5.59 -5.89 -6.09
N GLY A 35 4.28 -5.90 -6.35
CA GLY A 35 3.69 -6.52 -7.53
C GLY A 35 4.10 -5.80 -8.81
N GLY A 36 4.08 -4.47 -8.84
CA GLY A 36 4.54 -3.68 -9.96
C GLY A 36 6.03 -3.88 -10.25
N TYR A 37 6.87 -3.88 -9.21
CA TYR A 37 8.30 -4.12 -9.35
C TYR A 37 8.60 -5.56 -9.83
N GLY A 38 7.95 -6.57 -9.24
CA GLY A 38 8.08 -7.96 -9.69
C GLY A 38 7.62 -8.15 -11.13
N PHE A 39 6.51 -7.50 -11.52
CA PHE A 39 6.03 -7.50 -12.90
C PHE A 39 7.01 -6.81 -13.85
N LEU A 40 7.58 -5.67 -13.47
CA LEU A 40 8.59 -4.96 -14.26
C LEU A 40 9.84 -5.82 -14.46
N VAL A 41 10.33 -6.47 -13.40
CA VAL A 41 11.47 -7.38 -13.49
C VAL A 41 11.15 -8.56 -14.41
N TRP A 42 10.00 -9.22 -14.23
CA TRP A 42 9.57 -10.32 -15.08
C TRP A 42 9.42 -9.88 -16.55
N PHE A 43 8.81 -8.73 -16.79
CA PHE A 43 8.66 -8.16 -18.13
C PHE A 43 10.03 -7.82 -18.76
N TYR A 44 10.95 -7.28 -17.96
CA TYR A 44 12.31 -7.02 -18.39
C TYR A 44 13.03 -8.32 -18.79
N GLN A 45 12.79 -9.43 -18.07
CA GLN A 45 13.30 -10.75 -18.45
C GLN A 45 12.74 -11.27 -19.77
N LEU A 46 11.49 -10.93 -20.14
CA LEU A 46 10.94 -11.28 -21.44
C LEU A 46 11.68 -10.57 -22.59
N LEU A 47 12.18 -9.35 -22.36
CA LEU A 47 12.88 -8.55 -23.37
C LEU A 47 14.38 -8.89 -23.47
N TYR A 48 15.05 -9.10 -22.34
CA TYR A 48 16.52 -9.26 -22.27
C TYR A 48 16.98 -10.70 -21.98
N GLY A 49 16.03 -11.63 -21.83
CA GLY A 49 16.30 -13.01 -21.44
C GLY A 49 16.32 -13.21 -19.92
N PRO A 50 16.09 -14.44 -19.44
CA PRO A 50 16.06 -14.75 -18.01
C PRO A 50 17.45 -14.56 -17.36
N PRO A 51 17.52 -14.19 -16.06
CA PRO A 51 18.79 -14.10 -15.35
C PRO A 51 19.47 -15.46 -15.35
N GLY A 52 20.75 -15.48 -15.74
CA GLY A 52 21.53 -16.71 -15.88
C GLY A 52 21.69 -17.49 -14.56
N PRO A 53 22.01 -18.81 -14.63
CA PRO A 53 22.16 -19.65 -13.44
C PRO A 53 23.21 -19.08 -12.48
N PRO A 54 23.05 -19.27 -11.15
CA PRO A 54 24.08 -18.91 -10.19
C PRO A 54 25.37 -19.67 -10.52
N ASN A 55 26.47 -18.94 -10.78
CA ASN A 55 27.78 -19.56 -10.99
C ASN A 55 28.24 -20.18 -9.66
N GLY A 56 28.23 -21.51 -9.60
CA GLY A 56 28.85 -22.34 -8.57
C GLY A 56 29.73 -23.39 -9.22
#